data_AF-Q8L296-F1
#
_entry.id   AF-Q8L296-F1
#
_cell.length_a   1.000
_cell.length_b   1.000
_cell.length_c   1.000
_cell.angle_alpha   90.00
_cell.angle_beta   90.00
_cell.angle_gamma   90.00
#
_symmetry.space_group_name_H-M   'P 1'
#
loop_
_entity.id
_entity.type
_entity.pdbx_description
1 polymer ?
#
loop_
_entity_poly.entity_id
_entity_poly.type
_entity_poly.pdbx_seq_one_letter_code
_entity_poly.pdbx_strand_id
1 'polypeptide(L)'
;MKSIALILLSLLPTVMSAKTLVIGDSLAYTLTKSAQKITPTDGYYLVGSGLIAGELDWPGFIRGLDISPFDKVVISIGANDGVTFQQVNSYEKKASDLISIIKNKNESIPIIWVLPPAMKNENTEQGLINTRRAISQAAESSGIGVFNPGTIIGDKFTMTVNNIQIRTKDGIHYTEKGGDMLIQKLL
;
A
#
# COMPACT_ATOMS: atom_id res chain seq x y z
N MET A 1 35.57 17.57 -51.64
CA MET A 1 35.40 16.73 -50.44
C MET A 1 34.24 17.28 -49.64
N LYS A 2 33.15 16.52 -49.46
CA LYS A 2 31.98 16.94 -48.67
C LYS A 2 32.18 16.47 -47.23
N SER A 3 32.32 17.40 -46.29
CA SER A 3 32.37 17.08 -44.87
C SER A 3 30.97 16.75 -44.37
N ILE A 4 30.76 15.52 -43.92
CA ILE A 4 29.53 15.08 -43.26
C ILE A 4 29.66 15.49 -41.79
N ALA A 5 28.85 16.45 -41.35
CA ALA A 5 28.72 16.79 -39.94
C ALA A 5 27.90 15.70 -39.24
N LEU A 6 28.55 14.95 -38.34
CA LEU A 6 27.90 13.96 -37.51
C LEU A 6 27.21 14.69 -36.34
N ILE A 7 25.89 14.85 -36.42
CA ILE A 7 25.08 15.38 -35.31
C ILE A 7 24.95 14.27 -34.27
N LEU A 8 25.72 14.39 -33.18
CA LEU A 8 25.56 13.53 -32.01
C LEU A 8 24.27 13.96 -31.29
N LEU A 9 23.18 13.20 -31.49
CA LEU A 9 21.93 13.41 -30.77
C LEU A 9 22.13 12.93 -29.32
N SER A 10 22.43 13.86 -28.40
CA SER A 10 22.47 13.55 -26.98
C SER A 10 21.05 13.27 -26.49
N LEU A 11 20.70 12.00 -26.37
CA LEU A 11 19.53 11.54 -25.62
C LEU A 11 19.75 11.89 -24.15
N LEU A 12 19.32 13.08 -23.72
CA LEU A 12 19.19 13.39 -22.31
C LEU A 12 18.19 12.37 -21.73
N PRO A 13 18.55 11.62 -20.67
CA PRO A 13 17.59 10.73 -20.03
C PRO A 13 16.47 11.60 -19.47
N THR A 14 15.27 11.47 -20.04
CA THR A 14 14.06 11.98 -19.41
C THR A 14 13.93 11.23 -18.10
N VAL A 15 14.16 11.91 -16.99
CA VAL A 15 13.87 11.37 -15.66
C VAL A 15 12.35 11.29 -15.54
N MET A 16 11.75 10.23 -16.09
CA MET A 16 10.38 9.87 -15.78
C MET A 16 10.37 9.49 -14.31
N SER A 17 9.87 10.40 -13.47
CA SER A 17 9.63 10.09 -12.06
C SER A 17 8.43 9.15 -11.98
N ALA A 18 8.65 7.95 -11.42
CA ALA A 18 7.63 6.91 -11.36
C ALA A 18 6.42 7.36 -10.52
N LYS A 19 5.25 7.50 -11.13
CA LYS A 19 4.03 7.94 -10.44
C LYS A 19 3.41 6.79 -9.66
N THR A 20 3.20 6.97 -8.36
CA THR A 20 2.61 5.95 -7.48
C THR A 20 1.12 6.22 -7.24
N LEU A 21 0.31 5.18 -7.28
CA LEU A 21 -1.07 5.19 -6.79
C LEU A 21 -1.11 4.51 -5.42
N VAL A 22 -1.60 5.21 -4.40
CA VAL A 22 -1.89 4.62 -3.09
C VAL A 22 -3.41 4.48 -2.94
N ILE A 23 -3.90 3.29 -2.61
CA ILE A 23 -5.31 3.05 -2.32
C ILE A 23 -5.47 2.41 -0.95
N GLY A 24 -6.43 2.88 -0.15
CA GLY A 24 -6.84 2.10 1.02
C GLY A 24 -7.63 2.79 2.11
N ASP A 25 -7.55 2.25 3.31
CA ASP A 25 -8.26 2.78 4.47
C ASP A 25 -7.61 4.06 5.03
N SER A 26 -7.94 4.46 6.26
CA SER A 26 -7.38 5.69 6.85
C SER A 26 -5.85 5.70 6.95
N LEU A 27 -5.19 4.53 6.99
CA LEU A 27 -3.72 4.46 7.03
C LEU A 27 -3.09 4.88 5.70
N ALA A 28 -3.78 4.65 4.58
CA ALA A 28 -3.34 5.02 3.24
C ALA A 28 -3.13 6.54 3.10
N TYR A 29 -3.88 7.37 3.83
CA TYR A 29 -3.70 8.82 3.85
C TYR A 29 -2.27 9.21 4.24
N THR A 30 -1.78 8.67 5.35
CA THR A 30 -0.45 9.04 5.87
C THR A 30 0.64 8.53 4.94
N LEU A 31 0.49 7.31 4.41
CA LEU A 31 1.41 6.76 3.41
C LEU A 31 1.44 7.61 2.13
N THR A 32 0.28 8.07 1.66
CA THR A 32 0.19 8.98 0.50
C THR A 32 0.96 10.27 0.76
N LYS A 33 0.72 10.91 1.92
CA LYS A 33 1.37 12.18 2.26
C LYS A 33 2.89 12.05 2.38
N SER A 34 3.37 10.94 2.93
CA SER A 34 4.80 10.65 3.00
C SER A 34 5.39 10.34 1.62
N ALA A 35 4.71 9.58 0.77
CA ALA A 35 5.15 9.25 -0.59
C ALA A 35 5.26 10.49 -1.50
N GLN A 36 4.34 11.45 -1.34
CA GLN A 36 4.38 12.73 -2.06
C GLN A 36 5.66 13.54 -1.83
N LYS A 37 6.43 13.27 -0.77
CA LYS A 37 7.72 13.92 -0.50
C LYS A 37 8.87 13.41 -1.38
N ILE A 38 8.71 12.22 -1.97
CA ILE A 38 9.78 11.53 -2.70
C ILE A 38 9.43 11.23 -4.15
N THR A 39 8.15 11.04 -4.48
CA THR A 39 7.70 10.73 -5.85
C THR A 39 6.28 11.23 -6.10
N PRO A 40 5.92 11.62 -7.34
CA PRO A 40 4.55 11.95 -7.69
C PRO A 40 3.60 10.84 -7.25
N THR A 41 2.62 11.18 -6.41
CA THR A 41 1.73 10.20 -5.79
C THR A 41 0.31 10.72 -5.70
N ASP A 42 -0.64 9.93 -6.19
CA ASP A 42 -2.07 10.14 -5.94
C ASP A 42 -2.55 9.11 -4.92
N GLY A 43 -3.50 9.52 -4.07
CA GLY A 43 -4.05 8.68 -3.02
C GLY A 43 -5.56 8.70 -3.01
N TYR A 44 -6.18 7.51 -2.99
CA TYR A 44 -7.62 7.36 -2.72
C TYR A 44 -7.81 6.58 -1.43
N TYR A 45 -8.54 7.16 -0.49
CA TYR A 45 -8.78 6.52 0.78
C TYR A 45 -10.13 6.83 1.38
N LEU A 46 -10.67 5.88 2.14
CA LEU A 46 -11.90 6.06 2.92
C LEU A 46 -11.71 5.55 4.34
N VAL A 47 -11.91 6.45 5.31
CA VAL A 47 -11.86 6.14 6.74
C VAL A 47 -12.93 5.11 7.10
N GLY A 48 -12.56 4.11 7.89
CA GLY A 48 -13.47 3.04 8.31
C GLY A 48 -13.79 1.99 7.24
N SER A 49 -13.23 2.12 6.03
CA SER A 49 -13.36 1.10 4.99
C SER A 49 -12.37 -0.05 5.20
N GLY A 50 -12.75 -1.24 4.75
CA GLY A 50 -11.92 -2.42 4.65
C GLY A 50 -12.38 -3.23 3.44
N LEU A 51 -11.76 -4.38 3.21
CA LEU A 51 -12.15 -5.25 2.10
C LEU A 51 -13.52 -5.92 2.34
N ILE A 52 -13.90 -6.09 3.62
CA ILE A 52 -15.21 -6.61 4.05
C ILE A 52 -15.93 -5.69 5.04
N ALA A 53 -15.29 -4.60 5.49
CA ALA A 53 -15.85 -3.62 6.39
C ALA A 53 -16.12 -2.26 5.70
N GLY A 54 -17.08 -1.51 6.25
CA GLY A 54 -17.45 -0.18 5.74
C GLY A 54 -18.33 -0.22 4.49
N GLU A 55 -18.63 0.97 3.95
CA GLU A 55 -19.61 1.15 2.86
C GLU A 55 -19.01 1.08 1.45
N LEU A 56 -17.69 1.26 1.32
CA LEU A 56 -17.03 1.31 0.01
C LEU A 56 -16.75 -0.10 -0.52
N ASP A 57 -17.33 -0.40 -1.68
CA ASP A 57 -16.92 -1.54 -2.51
C ASP A 57 -15.59 -1.23 -3.21
N TRP A 58 -14.47 -1.57 -2.56
CA TRP A 58 -13.13 -1.39 -3.13
C TRP A 58 -12.97 -2.06 -4.51
N PRO A 59 -13.37 -3.33 -4.72
CA PRO A 59 -13.43 -3.93 -6.06
C PRO A 59 -14.17 -3.07 -7.09
N GLY A 60 -15.38 -2.60 -6.77
CA GLY A 60 -16.18 -1.74 -7.64
C GLY A 60 -15.49 -0.42 -7.95
N PHE A 61 -14.97 0.26 -6.93
CA PHE A 61 -14.24 1.51 -7.06
C PHE A 61 -13.02 1.36 -7.98
N ILE A 62 -12.17 0.36 -7.74
CA ILE A 62 -10.96 0.14 -8.54
C ILE A 62 -11.34 -0.18 -9.99
N ARG A 63 -12.39 -0.97 -10.27
CA ARG A 63 -12.84 -1.24 -11.65
C ARG A 63 -13.14 0.05 -12.42
N GLY A 64 -13.70 1.06 -11.76
CA GLY A 64 -13.97 2.37 -12.37
C GLY A 64 -12.78 3.31 -12.46
N LEU A 65 -11.68 3.02 -11.75
CA LEU A 65 -10.49 3.88 -11.71
C LEU A 65 -9.62 3.69 -12.96
N ASP A 66 -9.19 4.80 -13.56
CA ASP A 66 -8.11 4.78 -14.57
C ASP A 66 -6.76 4.70 -13.84
N ILE A 67 -6.02 3.62 -14.11
CA ILE A 67 -4.69 3.42 -13.54
C ILE A 67 -3.56 3.58 -14.55
N SER A 68 -3.86 3.93 -15.80
CA SER A 68 -2.86 4.13 -16.86
C SER A 68 -1.81 5.21 -16.56
N PRO A 69 -2.07 6.26 -15.76
CA PRO A 69 -1.06 7.25 -15.42
C PRO A 69 -0.04 6.80 -14.36
N PHE A 70 -0.16 5.60 -13.80
CA PHE A 70 0.66 5.14 -12.67
C PHE A 70 1.61 4.02 -13.06
N ASP A 71 2.79 4.06 -12.47
CA ASP A 71 3.85 3.06 -12.65
C ASP A 71 3.86 2.01 -11.55
N LYS A 72 3.10 2.22 -10.46
CA LYS A 72 3.00 1.32 -9.30
C LYS A 72 1.70 1.53 -8.54
N VAL A 73 1.16 0.47 -7.99
CA VAL A 73 0.04 0.52 -7.03
C VAL A 73 0.51 0.05 -5.65
N VAL A 74 0.21 0.85 -4.62
CA VAL A 74 0.36 0.49 -3.21
C VAL A 74 -1.02 0.35 -2.59
N ILE A 75 -1.31 -0.83 -2.05
CA ILE A 75 -2.57 -1.14 -1.37
C ILE A 75 -2.35 -1.06 0.13
N SER A 76 -3.20 -0.33 0.85
CA SER A 76 -3.23 -0.25 2.31
C SER A 76 -4.66 -0.43 2.81
N ILE A 77 -5.23 -1.61 2.52
CA ILE A 77 -6.57 -2.03 2.93
C ILE A 77 -6.43 -3.21 3.88
N GLY A 78 -7.18 -3.20 4.98
CA GLY A 78 -7.32 -4.35 5.87
C GLY A 78 -7.43 -4.01 7.35
N ALA A 79 -7.09 -2.78 7.74
CA ALA A 79 -6.97 -2.44 9.16
C ALA A 79 -8.31 -2.44 9.91
N ASN A 80 -9.42 -2.39 9.18
CA ASN A 80 -10.78 -2.38 9.73
C ASN A 80 -11.49 -3.75 9.67
N ASP A 81 -10.90 -4.77 9.04
CA ASP A 81 -11.63 -6.00 8.70
C ASP A 81 -11.64 -7.06 9.82
N GLY A 82 -10.61 -7.09 10.68
CA GLY A 82 -10.57 -7.94 11.88
C GLY A 82 -10.96 -9.41 11.65
N VAL A 83 -10.26 -10.11 10.75
CA VAL A 83 -10.65 -11.43 10.24
C VAL A 83 -10.56 -12.52 11.32
N THR A 84 -11.57 -13.39 11.41
CA THR A 84 -11.49 -14.59 12.27
C THR A 84 -10.71 -15.71 11.58
N PHE A 85 -10.24 -16.70 12.34
CA PHE A 85 -9.48 -17.82 11.78
C PHE A 85 -10.26 -18.57 10.67
N GLN A 86 -11.57 -18.75 10.86
CA GLN A 86 -12.47 -19.43 9.91
C GLN A 86 -12.68 -18.64 8.62
N GLN A 87 -12.46 -17.32 8.66
CA GLN A 87 -12.64 -16.43 7.50
C GLN A 87 -11.38 -16.25 6.67
N VAL A 88 -10.23 -16.79 7.08
CA VAL A 88 -8.96 -16.55 6.36
C VAL A 88 -9.02 -16.94 4.90
N ASN A 89 -9.52 -18.14 4.57
CA ASN A 89 -9.57 -18.59 3.17
C ASN A 89 -10.54 -17.75 2.32
N SER A 90 -11.68 -17.33 2.88
CA SER A 90 -12.64 -16.49 2.14
C SER A 90 -12.14 -15.05 1.98
N TYR A 91 -11.41 -14.54 2.96
CA TYR A 91 -10.76 -13.24 2.88
C TYR A 91 -9.57 -13.23 1.91
N GLU A 92 -8.75 -14.28 1.92
CA GLU A 92 -7.67 -14.50 0.95
C GLU A 92 -8.23 -14.45 -0.48
N LYS A 93 -9.32 -15.18 -0.76
CA LYS A 93 -9.98 -15.15 -2.07
C LYS A 93 -10.40 -13.73 -2.47
N LYS A 94 -11.01 -12.97 -1.57
CA LYS A 94 -11.38 -11.57 -1.82
C LYS A 94 -10.16 -10.69 -2.10
N ALA A 95 -9.06 -10.91 -1.38
CA ALA A 95 -7.81 -10.18 -1.60
C ALA A 95 -7.21 -10.52 -2.98
N SER A 96 -7.21 -11.80 -3.37
CA SER A 96 -6.79 -12.25 -4.70
C SER A 96 -7.67 -11.67 -5.81
N ASP A 97 -8.99 -11.58 -5.59
CA ASP A 97 -9.93 -10.95 -6.53
C ASP A 97 -9.59 -9.46 -6.72
N LEU A 98 -9.29 -8.73 -5.63
CA LEU A 98 -8.87 -7.33 -5.70
C LEU A 98 -7.58 -7.15 -6.51
N ILE A 99 -6.57 -7.99 -6.27
CA ILE A 99 -5.30 -7.98 -7.01
C ILE A 99 -5.54 -8.25 -8.50
N SER A 100 -6.40 -9.23 -8.81
CA SER A 100 -6.74 -9.59 -10.19
C SER A 100 -7.42 -8.44 -10.92
N ILE A 101 -8.28 -7.66 -10.25
CA ILE A 101 -8.91 -6.46 -10.84
C ILE A 101 -7.86 -5.44 -11.27
N ILE A 102 -6.82 -5.22 -10.46
CA ILE A 102 -5.73 -4.28 -10.79
C ILE A 102 -4.91 -4.83 -11.97
N LYS A 103 -4.52 -6.11 -11.91
CA LYS A 103 -3.76 -6.76 -13.00
C LYS A 103 -4.50 -6.80 -14.33
N ASN A 104 -5.82 -6.96 -14.31
CA ASN A 104 -6.63 -6.93 -15.54
C ASN A 104 -6.62 -5.55 -16.24
N LYS A 105 -6.25 -4.48 -15.52
CA LYS A 105 -6.08 -3.14 -16.10
C LYS A 105 -4.67 -2.91 -16.63
N ASN A 106 -3.67 -3.44 -15.93
CA ASN A 106 -2.29 -3.45 -16.37
C ASN A 106 -1.58 -4.66 -15.75
N GLU A 107 -1.33 -5.69 -16.56
CA GLU A 107 -0.77 -6.97 -16.07
C GLU A 107 0.64 -6.80 -15.48
N SER A 108 1.38 -5.84 -16.03
CA SER A 108 2.78 -5.58 -15.69
C SER A 108 2.98 -4.59 -14.55
N ILE A 109 1.92 -3.94 -14.04
CA ILE A 109 2.07 -2.92 -12.99
C ILE A 109 2.56 -3.58 -11.70
N PRO A 110 3.68 -3.12 -11.10
CA PRO A 110 4.08 -3.53 -9.78
C PRO A 110 3.00 -3.19 -8.75
N ILE A 111 2.60 -4.17 -7.96
CA ILE A 111 1.66 -4.02 -6.85
C ILE A 111 2.38 -4.37 -5.56
N ILE A 112 2.23 -3.53 -4.53
CA ILE A 112 2.70 -3.83 -3.18
C ILE A 112 1.53 -3.67 -2.20
N TRP A 113 1.23 -4.70 -1.41
CA TRP A 113 0.25 -4.61 -0.34
C TRP A 113 0.95 -4.35 1.00
N VAL A 114 0.68 -3.19 1.59
CA VAL A 114 1.09 -2.83 2.95
C VAL A 114 0.16 -3.52 3.94
N LEU A 115 0.73 -4.42 4.73
CA LEU A 115 -0.04 -5.12 5.77
C LEU A 115 -0.52 -4.13 6.84
N PRO A 116 -1.70 -4.36 7.46
CA PRO A 116 -2.11 -3.61 8.64
C PRO A 116 -0.99 -3.60 9.71
N PRO A 117 -0.68 -2.47 10.37
CA PRO A 117 0.32 -2.44 11.44
C PRO A 117 -0.23 -3.08 12.72
N ALA A 118 0.63 -3.38 13.68
CA ALA A 118 0.20 -3.81 15.01
C ALA A 118 -0.64 -2.71 15.69
N MET A 119 -1.79 -3.08 16.25
CA MET A 119 -2.73 -2.16 16.91
C MET A 119 -2.55 -2.17 18.43
N LYS A 120 -2.85 -1.05 19.08
CA LYS A 120 -2.78 -0.94 20.55
C LYS A 120 -3.84 -1.79 21.26
N ASN A 121 -5.02 -1.92 20.66
CA ASN A 121 -6.10 -2.73 21.20
C ASN A 121 -5.87 -4.20 20.85
N GLU A 122 -5.74 -5.06 21.87
CA GLU A 122 -5.44 -6.48 21.70
C GLU A 122 -6.53 -7.26 20.97
N ASN A 123 -7.81 -6.92 21.18
CA ASN A 123 -8.93 -7.58 20.50
C ASN A 123 -8.91 -7.26 19.00
N THR A 124 -8.67 -5.99 18.64
CA THR A 124 -8.49 -5.58 17.24
C THR A 124 -7.27 -6.28 16.64
N GLU A 125 -6.14 -6.30 17.37
CA GLU A 125 -4.91 -6.94 16.92
C GLU A 125 -5.08 -8.43 16.64
N GLN A 126 -5.84 -9.14 17.49
CA GLN A 126 -6.08 -10.57 17.31
C GLN A 126 -6.80 -10.90 16.00
N GLY A 127 -7.74 -10.04 15.57
CA GLY A 127 -8.37 -10.15 14.25
C GLY A 127 -7.40 -9.83 13.11
N LEU A 128 -6.55 -8.83 13.30
CA LEU A 128 -5.61 -8.39 12.26
C LEU A 128 -4.47 -9.38 12.00
N ILE A 129 -4.11 -10.24 12.96
CA ILE A 129 -3.16 -11.34 12.70
C ILE A 129 -3.64 -12.21 11.53
N ASN A 130 -4.92 -12.58 11.53
CA ASN A 130 -5.51 -13.38 10.46
C ASN A 130 -5.70 -12.57 9.18
N THR A 131 -6.04 -11.28 9.28
CA THR A 131 -6.11 -10.39 8.12
C THR A 131 -4.76 -10.32 7.40
N ARG A 132 -3.66 -10.10 8.14
CA ARG A 132 -2.30 -10.08 7.58
C ARG A 132 -1.92 -11.40 6.93
N ARG A 133 -2.29 -12.52 7.56
CA ARG A 133 -2.06 -13.86 7.02
C ARG A 133 -2.76 -14.04 5.67
N ALA A 134 -4.05 -13.74 5.61
CA ALA A 134 -4.85 -13.86 4.39
C ALA A 134 -4.33 -12.96 3.25
N ILE A 135 -3.96 -11.72 3.56
CA ILE A 135 -3.35 -10.80 2.58
C ILE A 135 -2.01 -11.34 2.08
N SER A 136 -1.17 -11.86 2.98
CA SER A 136 0.14 -12.40 2.61
C SER A 136 0.01 -13.62 1.69
N GLN A 137 -0.93 -14.52 1.97
CA GLN A 137 -1.22 -15.70 1.14
C GLN A 137 -1.75 -15.31 -0.25
N ALA A 138 -2.66 -14.32 -0.31
CA ALA A 138 -3.17 -13.80 -1.57
C ALA A 138 -2.07 -13.13 -2.40
N ALA A 139 -1.19 -12.38 -1.73
CA ALA A 139 -0.09 -11.68 -2.37
C ALA A 139 0.97 -12.65 -2.92
N GLU A 140 1.33 -13.68 -2.14
CA GLU A 140 2.24 -14.76 -2.56
C GLU A 140 1.67 -15.51 -3.77
N SER A 141 0.42 -15.97 -3.67
CA SER A 141 -0.26 -16.70 -4.76
C SER A 141 -0.42 -15.86 -6.04
N SER A 142 -0.53 -14.54 -5.88
CA SER A 142 -0.66 -13.61 -7.00
C SER A 142 0.69 -13.08 -7.50
N GLY A 143 1.81 -13.41 -6.86
CA GLY A 143 3.14 -12.90 -7.22
C GLY A 143 3.27 -11.37 -7.12
N ILE A 144 2.67 -10.75 -6.10
CA ILE A 144 2.84 -9.30 -5.83
C ILE A 144 3.71 -9.08 -4.58
N GLY A 145 4.20 -7.85 -4.40
CA GLY A 145 4.98 -7.50 -3.22
C GLY A 145 4.12 -7.39 -1.95
N VAL A 146 4.71 -7.70 -0.80
CA VAL A 146 4.14 -7.44 0.52
C VAL A 146 5.11 -6.57 1.30
N PHE A 147 4.59 -5.53 1.95
CA PHE A 147 5.35 -4.72 2.90
C PHE A 147 4.77 -4.88 4.29
N ASN A 148 5.57 -5.40 5.22
CA ASN A 148 5.20 -5.49 6.63
C ASN A 148 5.73 -4.26 7.39
N PRO A 149 4.86 -3.33 7.85
CA PRO A 149 5.28 -2.19 8.65
C PRO A 149 6.07 -2.58 9.91
N GLY A 150 5.81 -3.76 10.49
CA GLY A 150 6.46 -4.23 11.71
C GLY A 150 7.99 -4.29 11.61
N THR A 151 8.53 -4.46 10.40
CA THR A 151 9.97 -4.42 10.14
C THR A 151 10.63 -3.06 10.40
N ILE A 152 9.83 -1.99 10.46
CA ILE A 152 10.28 -0.60 10.67
C ILE A 152 9.75 -0.05 11.99
N ILE A 153 8.49 -0.33 12.31
CA ILE A 153 7.78 0.26 13.45
C ILE A 153 7.50 -0.73 14.60
N GLY A 154 8.01 -1.95 14.49
CA GLY A 154 7.86 -3.03 15.48
C GLY A 154 6.65 -3.92 15.23
N ASP A 155 6.80 -5.21 15.54
CA ASP A 155 5.73 -6.23 15.42
C ASP A 155 4.67 -6.12 16.53
N LYS A 156 4.88 -5.23 17.51
CA LYS A 156 3.91 -4.85 18.54
C LYS A 156 3.68 -3.34 18.49
N PHE A 157 2.51 -2.90 18.95
CA PHE A 157 2.23 -1.48 19.05
C PHE A 157 3.28 -0.76 19.90
N THR A 158 3.98 0.19 19.28
CA THR A 158 5.01 0.99 19.93
C THR A 158 4.82 2.45 19.56
N MET A 159 4.81 3.35 20.55
CA MET A 159 4.66 4.78 20.31
C MET A 159 5.88 5.40 19.63
N THR A 160 7.07 4.87 19.93
CA THR A 160 8.34 5.46 19.54
C THR A 160 9.36 4.43 19.05
N VAL A 161 10.11 4.76 18.01
CA VAL A 161 11.32 4.03 17.59
C VAL A 161 12.48 5.00 17.60
N ASN A 162 13.59 4.68 18.26
CA ASN A 162 14.76 5.56 18.38
C ASN A 162 14.41 6.98 18.84
N ASN A 163 13.56 7.12 19.87
CA ASN A 163 13.04 8.38 20.40
C ASN A 163 12.18 9.22 19.42
N ILE A 164 11.83 8.67 18.26
CA ILE A 164 10.93 9.31 17.29
C ILE A 164 9.52 8.77 17.52
N GLN A 165 8.55 9.65 17.76
CA GLN A 165 7.15 9.25 17.82
C GLN A 165 6.64 8.87 16.42
N ILE A 166 6.29 7.60 16.25
CA ILE A 166 5.88 6.98 14.97
C ILE A 166 4.39 6.65 14.92
N ARG A 167 3.69 6.62 16.06
CA ARG A 167 2.27 6.34 16.18
C ARG A 167 1.52 7.47 16.85
N THR A 168 0.26 7.66 16.46
CA THR A 168 -0.65 8.60 17.12
C THR A 168 -1.17 7.99 18.43
N LYS A 169 -1.73 8.84 19.30
CA LYS A 169 -2.25 8.40 20.61
C LYS A 169 -3.51 7.53 20.50
N ASP A 170 -4.17 7.52 19.34
CA ASP A 170 -5.37 6.71 19.08
C ASP A 170 -5.09 5.20 19.02
N GLY A 171 -3.82 4.79 18.91
CA GLY A 171 -3.44 3.38 18.91
C GLY A 171 -3.53 2.68 17.54
N ILE A 172 -3.84 3.42 16.48
CA ILE A 172 -4.11 2.94 15.13
C ILE A 172 -3.17 3.63 14.14
N HIS A 173 -3.20 4.96 14.05
CA HIS A 173 -2.58 5.70 12.95
C HIS A 173 -1.07 5.93 13.13
N TYR A 174 -0.40 6.20 12.00
CA TYR A 174 0.98 6.66 11.96
C TYR A 174 1.04 8.16 12.22
N THR A 175 2.12 8.65 12.83
CA THR A 175 2.47 10.07 12.69
C THR A 175 3.04 10.31 11.29
N GLU A 176 3.19 11.57 10.91
CA GLU A 176 3.91 11.94 9.69
C GLU A 176 5.32 11.29 9.63
N LYS A 177 6.08 11.36 10.73
CA LYS A 177 7.41 10.72 10.81
C LYS A 177 7.34 9.19 10.69
N GLY A 178 6.31 8.56 11.26
CA GLY A 178 6.07 7.13 11.09
C GLY A 178 5.79 6.76 9.64
N GLY A 179 4.94 7.55 8.96
CA GLY A 179 4.69 7.41 7.53
C GLY A 179 5.95 7.56 6.69
N ASP A 180 6.78 8.58 6.99
CA ASP A 180 8.02 8.86 6.26
C ASP A 180 9.00 7.69 6.37
N MET A 181 9.17 7.11 7.56
CA MET A 181 10.03 5.95 7.77
C MET A 181 9.56 4.72 6.99
N LEU A 182 8.24 4.49 6.92
CA LEU A 182 7.67 3.37 6.16
C LEU A 182 7.87 3.57 4.66
N ILE A 183 7.56 4.76 4.16
CA ILE A 183 7.67 5.10 2.75
C ILE A 183 9.13 5.06 2.26
N GLN A 184 10.08 5.56 3.05
CA GLN A 184 11.50 5.51 2.71
C GLN A 184 12.04 4.08 2.52
N LYS A 185 11.38 3.09 3.15
CA LYS A 185 11.72 1.68 2.93
C LYS A 185 10.95 1.04 1.77
N LEU A 186 9.72 1.51 1.54
CA LEU A 186 8.79 0.95 0.55
C LEU A 186 9.09 1.39 -0.89
N LEU A 187 9.51 2.64 -1.09
CA LEU A 187 9.69 3.28 -2.39
C LEU A 187 11.16 3.66 -2.61
#